data_AF-A0A1T4XGG9-F1
#
_entry.id   AF-A0A1T4XGG9-F1
#
_cell.length_a   1.000
_cell.length_b   1.000
_cell.length_c   1.000
_cell.angle_alpha   90.00
_cell.angle_beta   90.00
_cell.angle_gamma   90.00
#
_symmetry.space_group_name_H-M   'P 1'
#
loop_
_entity.id
_entity.type
_entity.pdbx_description
1 polymer ?
#
loop_
_entity_poly.entity_id
_entity_poly.type
_entity_poly.pdbx_seq_one_letter_code
_entity_poly.pdbx_strand_id
1 'polypeptide(L)' 'MDRLNNLNAVPTTHSIYYWLDGYWITDKEEAELMDSINAFGSLHQVAELPLGADVEVEVRRLLS' A
#
# COMPACT_ATOMS: atom_id res chain seq x y z
N MET A 1 -11.43 -36.22 14.13
CA MET A 1 -10.53 -35.47 13.22
C MET A 1 -10.99 -34.04 13.28
N ASP A 2 -10.47 -33.24 14.20
CA ASP A 2 -11.06 -31.93 14.54
C ASP A 2 -9.94 -30.94 14.87
N ARG A 3 -9.10 -30.63 13.87
CA ARG A 3 -8.17 -29.50 13.94
C ARG A 3 -8.86 -28.30 13.33
N LEU A 4 -9.76 -27.69 14.10
CA LEU A 4 -10.37 -26.41 13.76
C LEU A 4 -9.26 -25.34 13.68
N ASN A 5 -9.00 -24.92 12.45
CA ASN A 5 -8.76 -23.53 12.04
C ASN A 5 -7.98 -22.65 13.02
N ASN A 6 -6.67 -22.86 13.10
CA ASN A 6 -5.81 -21.71 13.31
C ASN A 6 -5.85 -20.91 12.00
N LEU A 7 -6.80 -19.98 11.92
CA LEU A 7 -6.86 -18.87 10.98
C LEU A 7 -5.56 -18.07 11.14
N ASN A 8 -4.44 -18.61 10.65
CA ASN A 8 -3.41 -17.76 10.07
C ASN A 8 -4.11 -17.13 8.87
N ALA A 9 -4.88 -16.05 9.13
CA ALA A 9 -5.19 -15.08 8.13
C ALA A 9 -3.83 -14.59 7.66
N VAL A 10 -3.25 -15.29 6.69
CA VAL A 10 -2.21 -14.74 5.84
C VAL A 10 -2.78 -13.39 5.48
N PRO A 11 -2.13 -12.26 5.83
CA PRO A 11 -2.66 -10.98 5.47
C PRO A 11 -2.93 -11.10 3.97
N THR A 12 -4.21 -11.08 3.57
CA THR A 12 -4.56 -11.17 2.16
C THR A 12 -4.44 -9.80 1.53
N THR A 13 -4.00 -8.81 2.30
CA THR A 13 -3.81 -7.42 1.91
C THR A 13 -2.44 -6.90 2.36
N HIS A 14 -1.90 -5.97 1.58
CA HIS A 14 -0.70 -5.20 1.90
C HIS A 14 -1.01 -3.71 1.80
N SER A 15 -0.37 -2.91 2.66
CA SER A 15 -0.49 -1.46 2.61
C SER A 15 0.52 -0.89 1.63
N ILE A 16 0.06 0.04 0.79
CA ILE A 16 0.89 0.80 -0.13
C ILE A 16 0.70 2.29 0.15
N TYR A 17 1.76 3.05 -0.04
CA TYR A 17 1.83 4.48 0.16
C TYR A 17 1.85 5.15 -1.21
N TYR A 18 0.84 5.93 -1.56
CA TYR A 18 0.75 6.57 -2.87
C TYR A 18 0.58 8.08 -2.74
N TRP A 19 1.02 8.82 -3.76
CA TRP A 19 0.90 10.26 -3.87
C TRP A 19 -0.02 10.64 -5.02
N LEU A 20 -0.60 11.84 -4.93
CA LEU A 20 -1.44 12.42 -5.97
C LEU A 20 -0.70 12.63 -7.31
N ASP A 21 0.62 12.64 -7.27
CA ASP A 21 1.48 12.76 -8.45
C ASP A 21 1.53 11.48 -9.31
N GLY A 22 0.96 10.36 -8.84
CA GLY A 22 1.07 9.06 -9.51
C GLY A 22 2.18 8.17 -8.98
N TYR A 23 2.95 8.65 -8.00
CA TYR A 23 3.99 7.86 -7.36
C TYR A 23 3.41 6.93 -6.29
N TRP A 24 3.99 5.75 -6.11
CA TRP A 24 3.62 4.83 -5.06
C TRP A 24 4.81 4.01 -4.59
N ILE A 25 4.77 3.61 -3.32
CA ILE A 25 5.80 2.88 -2.62
C ILE A 25 5.13 1.85 -1.73
N THR A 26 5.62 0.62 -1.76
CA THR A 26 5.16 -0.46 -0.87
C THR A 26 5.89 -0.47 0.47
N ASP A 27 7.08 0.11 0.51
CA ASP A 27 7.92 0.24 1.69
C ASP A 27 7.59 1.49 2.51
N LYS A 28 7.39 1.30 3.82
CA LYS A 28 7.04 2.40 4.73
C LYS A 28 8.21 3.35 4.95
N GLU A 29 9.43 2.82 5.09
CA GLU A 29 10.61 3.64 5.40
C GLU A 29 10.95 4.56 4.23
N GLU A 30 10.84 4.05 2.99
CA GLU A 30 10.98 4.88 1.78
C GLU A 30 9.89 5.96 1.71
N ALA A 31 8.63 5.63 2.03
CA ALA A 31 7.55 6.61 2.01
C ALA A 31 7.70 7.70 3.06
N GLU A 32 8.13 7.34 4.26
CA GLU A 32 8.44 8.29 5.34
C GLU A 32 9.66 9.15 5.00
N LEU A 33 10.68 8.59 4.34
CA LEU A 33 11.83 9.36 3.86
C LEU A 33 11.39 10.42 2.84
N MET A 34 10.55 10.04 1.88
CA MET A 34 10.04 10.95 0.85
C MET A 34 9.13 12.03 1.43
N ASP A 35 8.30 11.68 2.43
CA ASP A 35 7.51 12.65 3.19
C ASP A 35 8.41 13.60 4.01
N SER A 36 9.46 13.07 4.64
CA SER A 36 10.40 13.86 5.45
C SER A 36 11.17 14.90 4.64
N ILE A 37 11.48 14.63 3.38
CA ILE A 37 12.10 15.61 2.48
C ILE A 37 11.07 16.43 1.69
N ASN A 38 9.78 16.19 1.93
CA ASN A 38 8.65 16.74 1.18
C ASN A 38 8.85 16.63 -0.34
N ALA A 39 9.31 15.45 -0.80
CA ALA A 39 9.75 15.21 -2.18
C ALA A 39 8.67 15.54 -3.21
N PHE A 40 7.41 15.28 -2.86
CA PHE A 40 6.24 15.40 -3.74
C PHE A 40 5.34 16.59 -3.39
N GLY A 41 5.71 17.42 -2.40
CA GLY A 41 4.89 18.56 -1.99
C GLY A 41 3.53 18.19 -1.35
N SER A 42 3.29 16.89 -1.09
CA SER A 42 2.03 16.34 -0.60
C SER A 42 2.31 15.13 0.31
N LEU A 43 1.44 14.93 1.29
CA LEU A 43 1.42 13.73 2.11
C LEU A 43 1.04 12.51 1.27
N HIS A 44 1.70 11.39 1.53
CA HIS A 44 1.27 10.11 0.97
C HIS A 44 -0.06 9.67 1.59
N GLN A 45 -0.86 8.96 0.82
CA GLN A 45 -2.04 8.23 1.26
C GLN A 45 -1.73 6.75 1.38
N VAL A 46 -2.38 6.09 2.32
CA VAL A 46 -2.24 4.64 2.53
C VAL A 46 -3.43 3.93 1.90
N ALA A 47 -3.18 2.97 1.02
CA ALA A 47 -4.19 2.07 0.47
C ALA A 47 -3.88 0.63 0.86
N GLU A 48 -4.90 -0.12 1.28
CA GLU A 48 -4.79 -1.54 1.56
C GLU A 48 -5.26 -2.32 0.34
N LEU A 49 -4.34 -3.00 -0.33
CA LEU A 49 -4.60 -3.76 -1.55
C LEU A 49 -4.51 -5.25 -1.28
N PRO A 50 -5.17 -6.13 -2.05
CA PRO A 50 -4.95 -7.56 -1.95
C PRO A 50 -3.50 -7.94 -2.29
N LEU A 51 -2.92 -8.89 -1.56
CA LEU A 51 -1.62 -9.49 -1.89
C LEU A 51 -1.75 -10.25 -3.22
N GLY A 52 -1.18 -9.67 -4.27
CA GLY A 52 -1.30 -10.14 -5.65
C GLY A 52 -2.19 -9.26 -6.55
N ALA A 53 -2.76 -8.17 -6.03
CA ALA A 53 -3.38 -7.14 -6.87
C ALA A 53 -2.33 -6.27 -7.56
N ASP A 54 -2.63 -5.82 -8.77
CA ASP A 54 -1.81 -4.85 -9.50
C ASP A 54 -1.90 -3.48 -8.83
N VAL A 55 -0.89 -3.18 -8.00
CA VAL A 55 -0.75 -1.91 -7.28
C VAL A 55 -0.84 -0.73 -8.23
N GLU A 56 -0.16 -0.81 -9.39
CA GLU A 56 -0.19 0.25 -10.39
C GLU A 56 -1.61 0.53 -10.89
N VAL A 57 -2.41 -0.52 -11.16
CA VAL A 57 -3.78 -0.36 -11.65
C VAL A 57 -4.67 0.27 -10.58
N GLU A 58 -4.54 -0.16 -9.32
CA GLU A 58 -5.36 0.41 -8.25
C GLU A 58 -4.94 1.85 -7.90
N VAL A 59 -3.64 2.15 -7.85
CA VAL A 59 -3.15 3.53 -7.66
C VAL A 59 -3.67 4.42 -8.79
N ARG A 60 -3.60 3.98 -10.04
CA ARG A 60 -4.14 4.75 -11.17
C ARG A 60 -5.65 4.95 -11.09
N ARG A 61 -6.40 3.97 -10.54
CA ARG A 61 -7.84 4.10 -10.27
C ARG A 61 -8.14 5.09 -9.16
N LEU A 62 -7.35 5.09 -8.09
CA LEU A 62 -7.49 6.01 -6.95
C LEU A 62 -7.19 7.47 -7.35
N LEU A 63 -6.36 7.66 -8.37
CA LEU A 63 -5.97 8.97 -8.90
C LEU A 63 -6.80 9.45 -10.10
N SER A 64 -7.70 8.63 -10.63
CA SER A 64 -8.57 8.98 -11.78
C SER A 64 -9.85 9.71 -11.38
#